data_AF-A0A7K8KKF1-F1
#
_entry.id   AF-A0A7K8KKF1-F1
#
_cell.length_a   1.000
_cell.length_b   1.000
_cell.length_c   1.000
_cell.angle_alpha   90.00
_cell.angle_beta   90.00
_cell.angle_gamma   90.00
#
_symmetry.space_group_name_H-M   'P 1'
#
loop_
_entity.id
_entity.type
_entity.pdbx_description
1 polymer ?
#
loop_
_entity_poly.entity_id
_entity_poly.type
_entity_poly.pdbx_seq_one_letter_code
_entity_poly.pdbx_strand_id
1 'polypeptide(L)'
;EPMSKRQRKKLLKQKQWEEQKDLRRQKRKEKRQKRKLERQSKLDSSNKGNDRKRMRREVVPSTLRLIVDCSFDDLMVLKDVKKLHKQIQRCYAENRKAFHPVQVCL
;
A
#
# COMPACT_ATOMS: atom_id res chain seq x y z
N GLU A 1 -40.36 8.57 31.73
CA GLU A 1 -39.25 9.49 32.08
C GLU A 1 -38.79 10.29 30.86
N PRO A 2 -38.54 11.60 30.98
CA PRO A 2 -38.02 12.38 29.87
C PRO A 2 -36.56 12.01 29.58
N MET A 3 -36.25 11.67 28.32
CA MET A 3 -34.91 11.32 27.84
C MET A 3 -33.82 12.26 28.39
N SER A 4 -32.76 11.68 28.95
CA SER A 4 -31.59 12.41 29.48
C SER A 4 -30.97 13.28 28.39
N LYS A 5 -30.42 14.45 28.78
CA LYS A 5 -29.71 15.38 27.86
C LYS A 5 -28.67 14.66 26.99
N ARG A 6 -28.01 13.64 27.53
CA ARG A 6 -27.00 12.83 26.83
C ARG A 6 -27.62 11.94 25.74
N GLN A 7 -28.77 11.33 26.01
CA GLN A 7 -29.51 10.51 25.05
C GLN A 7 -30.08 11.36 23.91
N ARG A 8 -30.60 12.56 24.22
CA ARG A 8 -31.07 13.52 23.21
C ARG A 8 -29.95 13.95 22.26
N LYS A 9 -28.76 14.25 22.79
CA LYS A 9 -27.57 14.60 21.98
C LYS A 9 -27.10 13.45 21.08
N LYS A 10 -27.19 12.21 21.55
CA LYS A 10 -26.87 11.01 20.75
C LYS A 10 -27.84 10.84 19.58
N LEU A 11 -29.14 10.98 19.84
CA LEU A 11 -30.18 10.88 18.82
C LEU A 11 -30.02 11.96 17.74
N LEU A 12 -29.74 13.21 18.14
CA LEU A 12 -29.54 14.32 17.21
C LEU A 12 -28.32 14.10 16.30
N LYS A 13 -27.20 13.62 16.86
CA LYS A 13 -26.01 13.25 16.08
C LYS A 13 -26.28 12.12 15.10
N GLN A 14 -27.08 11.13 15.50
CA GLN A 14 -27.44 10.02 14.63
C GLN A 14 -28.32 10.49 13.46
N LYS A 15 -29.34 11.31 13.72
CA LYS A 15 -30.17 11.93 12.67
C LYS A 15 -29.32 12.74 11.68
N GLN A 16 -28.45 13.62 12.18
CA GLN A 16 -27.52 14.39 11.33
C GLN A 16 -26.60 13.49 10.50
N TRP A 17 -26.14 12.37 11.05
CA TRP A 17 -25.29 11.42 10.32
C TRP A 17 -26.06 10.70 9.21
N GLU A 18 -27.31 10.33 9.45
CA GLU A 18 -28.20 9.70 8.47
C GLU A 18 -28.56 10.69 7.36
N GLU A 19 -28.95 11.92 7.70
CA GLU A 19 -29.22 13.01 6.75
C GLU A 19 -28.00 13.31 5.86
N GLN A 20 -26.80 13.34 6.43
CA GLN A 20 -25.57 13.58 5.67
C GLN A 20 -25.01 12.34 4.97
N LYS A 21 -25.60 11.16 5.11
CA LYS A 21 -25.08 9.91 4.54
C LYS A 21 -24.99 9.97 3.02
N ASP A 22 -26.06 10.45 2.37
CA ASP A 22 -26.14 10.50 0.91
C ASP A 22 -25.24 11.59 0.34
N LEU A 23 -25.21 12.78 0.97
CA LEU A 23 -24.27 13.85 0.60
C LEU A 23 -22.81 13.38 0.67
N ARG A 24 -22.44 12.62 1.71
CA ARG A 24 -21.10 12.04 1.83
C ARG A 24 -20.82 10.98 0.79
N ARG A 25 -21.82 10.17 0.42
CA ARG A 25 -21.71 9.18 -0.67
C ARG A 25 -21.49 9.87 -2.01
N GLN A 26 -22.22 10.95 -2.30
CA GLN A 26 -22.09 11.73 -3.53
C GLN A 26 -20.73 12.42 -3.62
N LYS A 27 -20.29 13.12 -2.57
CA LYS A 27 -18.96 13.73 -2.48
C LYS A 27 -17.81 12.72 -2.68
N ARG A 28 -17.96 11.50 -2.14
CA ARG A 28 -17.00 10.41 -2.37
C ARG A 28 -17.00 9.93 -3.82
N LYS A 29 -18.17 9.82 -4.47
CA LYS A 29 -18.28 9.45 -5.90
C LYS A 29 -17.62 10.51 -6.79
N GLU A 30 -17.92 11.79 -6.58
CA GLU A 30 -17.33 12.90 -7.33
C GLU A 30 -15.81 12.96 -7.16
N LYS A 31 -15.31 12.84 -5.92
CA LYS A 31 -13.85 12.80 -5.66
C LYS A 31 -13.20 11.60 -6.35
N ARG A 32 -13.87 10.45 -6.43
CA ARG A 32 -13.38 9.27 -7.15
C ARG A 32 -13.37 9.49 -8.67
N GLN A 33 -14.41 10.12 -9.23
CA GLN A 33 -14.49 10.46 -10.64
C GLN A 33 -13.43 11.50 -11.03
N LYS A 34 -13.26 12.58 -10.24
CA LYS A 34 -12.21 13.58 -10.44
C LYS A 34 -10.81 12.94 -10.47
N ARG A 35 -10.50 12.08 -9.49
CA ARG A 35 -9.23 11.32 -9.46
C ARG A 35 -9.06 10.37 -10.65
N LYS A 36 -10.16 9.81 -11.18
CA LYS A 36 -10.13 8.95 -12.37
C LYS A 36 -9.80 9.79 -13.61
N LEU A 37 -10.46 10.94 -13.77
CA LEU A 37 -10.24 11.86 -14.88
C LEU A 37 -8.83 12.47 -14.85
N GLU A 38 -8.34 12.88 -13.67
CA GLU A 38 -6.95 13.35 -13.48
C GLU A 38 -5.93 12.27 -13.87
N ARG A 39 -6.18 11.00 -13.56
CA ARG A 39 -5.33 9.89 -13.98
C ARG A 39 -5.37 9.67 -15.49
N GLN A 40 -6.54 9.81 -16.10
CA GLN A 40 -6.73 9.62 -17.53
C GLN A 40 -6.09 10.75 -18.34
N SER A 41 -6.32 12.01 -17.96
CA SER A 41 -5.64 13.16 -18.55
C SER A 41 -4.12 13.08 -18.42
N LYS A 42 -3.59 12.61 -17.28
CA LYS A 42 -2.15 12.37 -17.13
C LYS A 42 -1.62 11.25 -18.05
N LEU A 43 -2.42 10.21 -18.32
CA LEU A 43 -2.07 9.13 -19.24
C LEU A 43 -2.05 9.61 -20.70
N ASP A 44 -3.00 10.46 -21.10
CA ASP A 44 -3.09 10.99 -22.46
C ASP A 44 -2.00 12.03 -22.76
N SER A 45 -1.59 12.83 -21.77
CA SER A 45 -0.41 13.71 -21.89
C SER A 45 0.92 12.95 -21.80
N SER A 46 0.92 11.70 -21.31
CA SER A 46 2.10 10.83 -21.23
C SER A 46 2.10 9.77 -22.34
N ASN A 47 2.08 10.18 -23.61
CA ASN A 47 2.49 9.32 -24.74
C ASN A 47 4.01 8.95 -24.69
N LYS A 48 4.63 9.02 -23.51
CA LYS A 48 5.92 8.47 -23.16
C LYS A 48 5.77 7.66 -21.88
N GLY A 49 5.75 6.34 -22.04
CA GLY A 49 6.10 5.40 -20.99
C GLY A 49 4.95 5.01 -20.06
N ASN A 50 4.42 3.82 -20.32
CA ASN A 50 3.68 3.04 -19.35
C ASN A 50 4.53 2.80 -18.08
N ASP A 51 4.45 3.68 -17.07
CA ASP A 51 5.10 3.48 -15.75
C ASP A 51 4.53 2.29 -14.94
N ARG A 52 3.66 1.47 -15.55
CA ARG A 52 3.12 0.24 -14.94
C ARG A 52 3.54 -1.04 -15.63
N LYS A 53 4.11 -0.97 -16.83
CA LYS A 53 4.89 -2.07 -17.40
C LYS A 53 6.31 -1.55 -17.39
N ARG A 54 7.04 -1.84 -16.30
CA ARG A 54 8.50 -1.62 -16.28
C ARG A 54 9.02 -2.06 -17.63
N MET A 55 9.65 -1.14 -18.34
CA MET A 55 10.38 -1.44 -19.56
C MET A 55 11.18 -2.70 -19.24
N ARG A 56 10.92 -3.79 -19.98
CA ARG A 56 11.54 -5.08 -19.77
C ARG A 56 13.01 -4.91 -20.14
N ARG A 57 13.79 -4.35 -19.21
CA ARG A 57 15.23 -4.16 -19.35
C ARG A 57 15.82 -5.55 -19.45
N GLU A 58 16.77 -5.75 -20.35
CA GLU A 58 17.57 -6.97 -20.35
C GLU A 58 18.20 -7.10 -18.97
N VAL A 59 17.85 -8.19 -18.29
CA VAL A 59 18.32 -8.49 -16.96
C VAL A 59 19.51 -9.41 -17.13
N VAL A 60 20.70 -8.96 -16.73
CA VAL A 60 21.91 -9.78 -16.71
C VAL A 60 22.17 -10.18 -15.26
N PRO A 61 21.86 -11.42 -14.84
CA PRO A 61 22.12 -11.85 -13.47
C PRO A 61 23.61 -11.77 -13.13
N SER A 62 23.90 -11.41 -11.89
CA SER A 62 25.25 -11.50 -11.35
C SER A 62 25.55 -12.95 -10.95
N THR A 63 26.81 -13.36 -11.05
CA THR A 63 27.30 -14.64 -10.53
C THR A 63 27.45 -14.66 -9.01
N LEU A 64 27.30 -13.50 -8.35
CA LEU A 64 27.40 -13.37 -6.91
C LEU A 64 26.23 -14.07 -6.19
N ARG A 65 26.56 -14.71 -5.07
CA ARG A 65 25.61 -15.32 -4.15
C ARG A 65 25.56 -14.49 -2.87
N LEU A 66 24.36 -14.10 -2.47
CA LEU A 66 24.10 -13.39 -1.23
C LEU A 66 23.37 -14.34 -0.29
N ILE A 67 23.98 -14.63 0.85
CA ILE A 67 23.44 -15.54 1.85
C ILE A 67 23.01 -14.70 3.04
N VAL A 68 21.76 -14.87 3.48
CA VAL A 68 21.27 -14.31 4.75
C VAL A 68 21.34 -15.43 5.77
N ASP A 69 22.26 -15.31 6.72
CA ASP A 69 22.39 -16.29 7.79
C ASP A 69 21.22 -16.15 8.78
N CYS A 70 20.34 -17.14 8.78
CA CYS A 70 19.17 -17.21 9.66
C CYS A 70 19.39 -18.13 10.87
N SER A 71 20.62 -18.52 11.20
CA SER A 71 20.93 -19.42 12.33
C SER A 71 20.76 -18.79 13.73
N PHE A 72 20.42 -17.50 13.80
CA PHE A 72 20.30 -16.74 15.05
C PHE A 72 18.85 -16.54 15.53
N ASP A 73 17.90 -17.41 15.13
CA ASP A 73 16.49 -17.27 15.49
C ASP A 73 16.27 -17.28 17.02
N ASP A 74 17.00 -18.15 17.73
CA ASP A 74 16.91 -18.28 19.19
C ASP A 74 17.32 -17.02 19.96
N LEU A 75 18.09 -16.12 19.32
CA LEU A 75 18.51 -14.85 19.92
C LEU A 75 17.51 -13.71 19.69
N MET A 76 16.47 -13.94 18.87
CA MET A 76 15.50 -12.91 18.49
C MET A 76 14.18 -13.07 19.24
N VAL A 77 13.69 -11.96 19.80
CA VAL A 77 12.30 -11.91 20.25
C VAL A 77 11.35 -11.83 19.05
N LEU A 78 10.10 -12.28 19.19
CA LEU A 78 9.11 -12.33 18.09
C LEU A 78 8.92 -10.98 17.35
N LYS A 79 9.13 -9.85 18.04
CA LYS A 79 9.10 -8.52 17.41
C LYS A 79 10.21 -8.35 16.37
N ASP A 80 11.40 -8.87 16.64
CA ASP A 80 12.58 -8.77 15.78
C ASP A 80 12.52 -9.79 14.65
N VAL A 81 12.01 -11.00 14.90
CA VAL A 81 11.68 -11.97 13.84
C VAL A 81 10.73 -11.36 12.80
N LYS A 82 9.70 -10.63 13.24
CA LYS A 82 8.79 -9.91 12.33
C LYS A 82 9.47 -8.79 11.55
N LYS A 83 10.51 -8.14 12.11
CA LYS A 83 11.31 -7.14 11.40
C LYS A 83 12.20 -7.81 10.37
N LEU A 84 12.87 -8.91 10.72
CA LEU A 84 13.69 -9.70 9.80
C LEU A 84 12.87 -10.18 8.60
N HIS A 85 11.66 -10.72 8.83
CA HIS A 85 10.77 -11.11 7.74
C HIS A 85 10.47 -9.95 6.77
N LYS A 86 10.19 -8.74 7.29
CA LYS A 86 9.98 -7.55 6.45
C LYS A 86 11.23 -7.15 5.67
N GLN A 87 12.41 -7.29 6.28
CA GLN A 87 13.69 -7.00 5.63
C GLN A 87 13.96 -8.00 4.50
N ILE A 88 13.77 -9.30 4.73
CA ILE A 88 13.89 -10.34 3.71
C ILE A 88 12.92 -10.10 2.54
N GLN A 89 11.65 -9.78 2.84
CA GLN A 89 10.67 -9.42 1.81
C GLN A 89 11.13 -8.22 0.98
N ARG A 90 11.72 -7.20 1.62
CA ARG A 90 12.26 -6.03 0.94
C ARG A 90 13.45 -6.40 0.06
N CYS A 91 14.41 -7.18 0.57
CA CYS A 91 15.56 -7.66 -0.19
C CYS A 91 15.13 -8.43 -1.44
N TYR A 92 14.19 -9.37 -1.30
CA TYR A 92 13.64 -10.10 -2.44
C TYR A 92 12.96 -9.17 -3.46
N ALA A 93 12.13 -8.24 -2.99
CA ALA A 93 11.44 -7.30 -3.85
C ALA A 93 12.40 -6.38 -4.63
N GLU A 94 13.50 -5.95 -4.01
CA GLU A 94 14.52 -5.13 -4.67
C GLU A 94 15.41 -5.96 -5.60
N ASN A 95 15.80 -7.17 -5.21
CA ASN A 95 16.57 -8.07 -6.08
C ASN A 95 15.81 -8.40 -7.38
N ARG A 96 14.50 -8.65 -7.29
CA ARG A 96 13.64 -8.85 -8.49
C ARG A 96 13.52 -7.62 -9.38
N LYS A 97 13.91 -6.46 -8.87
CA LYS A 97 13.85 -5.15 -9.54
C LYS A 97 15.22 -4.65 -9.97
N ALA A 98 16.29 -5.32 -9.55
CA ALA A 98 17.67 -4.93 -9.79
C ALA A 98 18.04 -5.12 -11.26
N PHE A 99 19.02 -4.33 -11.72
CA PHE A 99 19.57 -4.47 -13.06
C PHE A 99 20.41 -5.74 -13.20
N HIS A 100 21.14 -6.09 -12.12
CA HIS A 100 21.87 -7.33 -11.96
C HIS A 100 21.40 -8.10 -10.72
N PRO A 101 20.33 -8.91 -10.83
CA PRO A 101 19.87 -9.73 -9.73
C PRO A 101 20.96 -10.72 -9.30
N VAL A 102 21.09 -10.91 -7.99
CA VAL A 102 21.97 -11.90 -7.37
C VAL A 102 21.17 -13.14 -6.96
N GLN A 103 21.84 -14.28 -6.82
CA GLN A 103 21.22 -15.45 -6.20
C GLN A 103 21.16 -15.22 -4.68
N VAL A 104 19.95 -15.04 -4.14
CA VAL A 104 19.73 -14.89 -2.71
C VAL A 104 19.38 -16.24 -2.10
N CYS A 105 20.12 -16.64 -1.07
CA CYS A 105 19.87 -17.82 -0.25
C CYS A 105 19.52 -17.37 1.18
N LEU A 106 18.53 -18.04 1.78
CA LEU A 106 18.13 -17.88 3.17
C LEU A 106 18.46 -19.17 3.92
#